data_AF-A0A134A259-F1
#
_entry.id   AF-A0A134A259-F1
#
_cell.length_a   1.000
_cell.length_b   1.000
_cell.length_c   1.000
_cell.angle_alpha   90.00
_cell.angle_beta   90.00
_cell.angle_gamma   90.00
#
_symmetry.space_group_name_H-M   'P 1'
#
loop_
_entity.id
_entity.type
_entity.pdbx_description
1 polymer ?
#
loop_
_entity_poly.entity_id
_entity_poly.type
_entity_poly.pdbx_seq_one_letter_code
_entity_poly.pdbx_strand_id
1 'polypeptide(L)'
;MSFHHYPTPQDFFDSVFRVLRPGGRLVLNDSTGNALLLWVVNHIELPLANLTHKGDVRIYSRKELESMCSKAGLGIETFVNDKVWHLHMVARKPR
;
A
#
# COMPACT_ATOMS: atom_id res chain seq x y z
N MET A 1 1.25 4.50 12.21
CA MET A 1 0.74 5.19 11.01
C MET A 1 1.64 4.82 9.84
N SER A 2 1.09 4.14 8.83
CA SER A 2 1.78 3.77 7.58
C SER A 2 1.26 4.60 6.39
N PHE A 3 1.61 4.26 5.15
CA PHE A 3 1.26 5.05 3.96
C PHE A 3 -0.24 5.12 3.63
N HIS A 4 -1.06 4.21 4.17
CA HIS A 4 -2.50 4.20 3.93
C HIS A 4 -3.27 5.41 4.49
N HIS A 5 -2.61 6.20 5.35
CA HIS A 5 -3.14 7.48 5.85
C HIS A 5 -2.84 8.67 4.93
N TYR A 6 -2.04 8.49 3.87
CA TYR A 6 -1.70 9.59 2.99
C TYR A 6 -2.85 9.93 2.03
N PRO A 7 -3.14 11.22 1.81
CA PRO A 7 -4.19 11.65 0.90
C PRO A 7 -3.88 11.27 -0.56
N THR A 8 -2.59 11.11 -0.89
CA THR A 8 -2.11 10.69 -2.20
C THR A 8 -1.06 9.59 -2.02
N PRO A 9 -1.48 8.32 -2.01
CA PRO A 9 -0.59 7.17 -1.79
C PRO A 9 0.53 7.05 -2.83
N GLN A 10 0.30 7.52 -4.07
CA GLN A 10 1.31 7.50 -5.12
C GLN A 10 2.54 8.35 -4.74
N ASP A 11 2.34 9.51 -4.11
CA ASP A 11 3.42 10.42 -3.73
C ASP A 11 4.39 9.77 -2.74
N PHE A 12 3.91 8.81 -1.93
CA PHE A 12 4.76 7.99 -1.08
C PHE A 12 5.69 7.10 -1.89
N PHE A 13 5.19 6.37 -2.88
CA PHE A 13 6.02 5.50 -3.73
C PHE A 13 7.01 6.31 -4.57
N ASP A 14 6.59 7.46 -5.09
CA ASP A 14 7.46 8.37 -5.85
C ASP A 14 8.57 8.93 -4.94
N SER A 15 8.23 9.29 -3.71
CA SER A 15 9.21 9.73 -2.71
C SER A 15 10.18 8.61 -2.33
N VAL A 16 9.70 7.38 -2.15
CA VAL A 16 10.54 6.20 -1.91
C VAL A 16 11.55 6.02 -3.04
N PHE A 17 11.11 6.06 -4.30
CA PHE A 17 12.02 5.95 -5.44
C PHE A 17 13.08 7.07 -5.43
N ARG A 18 12.68 8.31 -5.14
CA ARG A 18 13.58 9.46 -5.08
C ARG A 18 14.68 9.29 -4.02
N VAL A 19 14.35 8.77 -2.84
CA VAL A 19 15.30 8.68 -1.70
C VAL A 19 16.12 7.40 -1.67
N LEU A 20 15.63 6.31 -2.29
CA LEU A 20 16.40 5.07 -2.37
C LEU A 20 17.65 5.26 -3.26
N ARG A 21 18.78 4.74 -2.79
CA ARG A 21 19.97 4.54 -3.63
C ARG A 21 19.69 3.47 -4.69
N PRO A 22 20.40 3.48 -5.83
CA PRO A 22 20.28 2.41 -6.81
C PRO A 22 20.48 1.03 -6.18
N GLY A 23 19.58 0.09 -6.48
CA GLY A 23 19.55 -1.23 -5.85
C GLY A 23 18.99 -1.31 -4.42
N GLY A 24 18.58 -0.18 -3.81
CA GLY A 24 17.95 -0.11 -2.48
C GLY A 24 16.52 -0.67 -2.47
N ARG A 25 16.01 -1.01 -1.27
CA ARG A 25 14.72 -1.69 -1.10
C ARG A 25 13.76 -0.91 -0.19
N LEU A 26 12.50 -0.92 -0.57
CA LEU A 26 11.34 -0.65 0.29
C LEU A 26 10.87 -1.99 0.86
N VAL A 27 10.70 -2.05 2.19
CA VAL A 27 9.96 -3.11 2.86
C VAL A 27 8.69 -2.50 3.43
N LEU A 28 7.54 -2.96 2.98
CA LEU A 28 6.22 -2.45 3.36
C LEU A 28 5.44 -3.56 4.07
N ASN A 29 5.25 -3.39 5.38
CA ASN A 29 4.35 -4.19 6.19
C ASN A 29 3.08 -3.39 6.48
N ASP A 30 1.93 -3.86 6.02
CA ASP A 30 0.68 -3.11 6.06
C ASP A 30 -0.55 -4.03 6.08
N SER A 31 -1.75 -3.50 5.86
CA SER A 31 -2.99 -4.23 5.70
C SER A 31 -3.37 -4.43 4.24
N THR A 32 -3.66 -5.68 3.86
CA THR A 32 -4.23 -6.03 2.54
C THR A 32 -5.10 -7.27 2.68
N GLY A 33 -5.90 -7.60 1.67
CA GLY A 33 -6.92 -8.65 1.78
C GLY A 33 -7.37 -9.20 0.44
N ASN A 34 -8.32 -10.12 0.49
CA ASN A 34 -9.05 -10.56 -0.71
C ASN A 34 -10.04 -9.48 -1.19
N ALA A 35 -10.58 -9.64 -2.39
CA ALA A 35 -11.45 -8.64 -3.01
C ALA A 35 -12.71 -8.31 -2.20
N LEU A 36 -13.33 -9.32 -1.57
CA LEU A 36 -14.53 -9.11 -0.75
C LEU A 36 -14.21 -8.28 0.50
N LEU A 37 -13.11 -8.61 1.17
CA LEU A 37 -12.64 -7.92 2.36
C LEU A 37 -12.30 -6.46 2.06
N LEU A 38 -11.53 -6.24 0.99
CA LEU A 38 -11.19 -4.91 0.48
C LEU A 38 -12.45 -4.10 0.17
N TRP A 39 -13.47 -4.72 -0.43
CA TRP A 39 -14.72 -4.06 -0.74
C TRP A 39 -15.47 -3.64 0.52
N VAL A 40 -15.63 -4.55 1.49
CA VAL A 40 -16.33 -4.26 2.76
C VAL A 40 -15.64 -3.13 3.51
N VAL A 41 -14.32 -3.20 3.68
CA VAL A 41 -13.58 -2.17 4.44
C VAL A 41 -13.66 -0.82 3.73
N ASN A 42 -13.39 -0.78 2.43
CA ASN A 42 -13.31 0.49 1.70
C ASN A 42 -14.67 1.13 1.40
N HIS A 43 -15.77 0.35 1.33
CA HIS A 43 -17.09 0.86 0.97
C HIS A 43 -18.11 0.88 2.13
N ILE A 44 -17.86 0.17 3.22
CA ILE A 44 -18.76 0.13 4.38
C ILE A 44 -18.06 0.70 5.62
N GLU A 45 -16.97 0.09 6.07
CA GLU A 45 -16.32 0.48 7.34
C GLU A 45 -15.72 1.90 7.26
N LEU A 46 -14.99 2.20 6.19
CA LEU A 46 -14.31 3.48 6.03
C LEU A 46 -15.29 4.66 5.92
N PRO A 47 -16.36 4.61 5.10
CA PRO A 47 -17.39 5.66 5.10
C PRO A 47 -18.04 5.88 6.47
N LEU A 48 -18.31 4.82 7.23
CA LEU A 48 -18.89 4.93 8.58
C LEU A 48 -17.89 5.57 9.55
N ALA A 49 -16.62 5.20 9.50
CA ALA A 49 -15.57 5.82 10.30
C ALA A 49 -15.41 7.31 9.98
N ASN A 50 -15.53 7.69 8.71
CA ASN A 50 -15.48 9.08 8.24
C ASN A 50 -16.59 9.97 8.82
N LEU A 51 -17.78 9.43 9.09
CA LEU A 51 -18.86 10.18 9.76
C LEU A 51 -18.45 10.67 11.16
N THR A 52 -17.48 10.02 11.78
CA THR A 52 -16.95 10.38 13.11
C THR A 52 -15.59 11.07 13.05
N HIS A 53 -15.13 11.46 11.84
CA HIS A 53 -13.79 12.00 11.58
C HIS A 53 -12.66 11.05 12.03
N LYS A 54 -12.89 9.74 11.99
CA LYS A 54 -11.91 8.69 12.35
C LYS A 54 -11.36 7.93 11.13
N GLY A 55 -11.82 8.26 9.92
CA GLY A 55 -11.57 7.42 8.75
C GLY A 55 -10.30 7.83 8.00
N ASP A 56 -9.16 7.30 8.46
CA ASP A 56 -7.87 7.54 7.79
C ASP A 56 -7.31 6.28 7.10
N VAL A 57 -8.12 5.24 6.85
CA VAL A 57 -7.57 3.93 6.48
C VAL A 57 -8.27 3.32 5.28
N ARG A 58 -7.74 3.61 4.08
CA ARG A 58 -8.01 2.79 2.89
C ARG A 58 -7.01 1.65 2.84
N ILE A 59 -7.48 0.43 2.62
CA ILE A 59 -6.61 -0.73 2.35
C ILE A 59 -6.50 -0.96 0.85
N TYR A 60 -5.28 -1.22 0.38
CA TYR A 60 -4.97 -1.34 -1.05
C TYR A 60 -4.85 -2.80 -1.47
N SER A 61 -5.41 -3.11 -2.63
CA SER A 61 -5.25 -4.41 -3.27
C SER A 61 -3.82 -4.61 -3.76
N ARG A 62 -3.46 -5.88 -4.00
CA ARG A 62 -2.21 -6.24 -4.69
C ARG A 62 -2.04 -5.48 -6.00
N LYS A 63 -3.09 -5.38 -6.82
CA LYS A 63 -3.06 -4.72 -8.12
C LYS A 63 -2.80 -3.21 -8.01
N GLU A 64 -3.41 -2.55 -7.02
CA GLU A 64 -3.14 -1.13 -6.75
C GLU A 64 -1.70 -0.92 -6.30
N LEU A 65 -1.18 -1.75 -5.40
CA LEU A 65 0.21 -1.71 -4.93
C LEU A 65 1.21 -1.95 -6.08
N GLU A 66 0.96 -2.96 -6.90
CA GLU A 66 1.75 -3.24 -8.11
C GLU A 66 1.73 -2.06 -9.09
N SER A 67 0.56 -1.45 -9.29
CA SER A 67 0.44 -0.26 -10.14
C SER A 67 1.24 0.93 -9.59
N MET A 68 1.16 1.20 -8.29
CA MET A 68 1.88 2.32 -7.68
C MET A 68 3.40 2.12 -7.69
N CYS A 69 3.87 0.91 -7.37
CA CYS A 69 5.29 0.55 -7.49
C CYS A 69 5.78 0.70 -8.94
N SER A 70 5.02 0.16 -9.91
CA SER A 70 5.37 0.24 -11.33
C SER A 70 5.45 1.69 -11.82
N LYS A 71 4.46 2.53 -11.47
CA LYS A 71 4.46 3.96 -11.79
C LYS A 71 5.66 4.70 -11.20
N ALA A 72 6.05 4.36 -9.97
CA ALA A 72 7.21 4.95 -9.30
C ALA A 72 8.56 4.42 -9.83
N GLY A 73 8.57 3.40 -10.70
CA GLY A 73 9.81 2.77 -11.19
C GLY A 73 10.44 1.78 -10.21
N LEU A 74 9.67 1.25 -9.27
CA LEU A 74 10.08 0.21 -8.32
C LEU A 74 9.66 -1.19 -8.83
N GLY A 75 10.58 -2.15 -8.79
CA GLY A 75 10.29 -3.55 -9.09
C GLY A 75 9.94 -4.33 -7.82
N ILE A 76 8.78 -4.97 -7.79
CA ILE A 76 8.39 -5.82 -6.64
C ILE A 76 9.18 -7.13 -6.68
N GLU A 77 9.92 -7.44 -5.61
CA GLU A 77 10.67 -8.69 -5.43
C GLU A 77 9.89 -9.71 -4.61
N THR A 78 9.05 -9.25 -3.68
CA THR A 78 8.28 -10.12 -2.79
C THR A 78 6.93 -9.48 -2.50
N PHE A 79 5.88 -10.30 -2.53
CA PHE A 79 4.54 -9.91 -2.10
C PHE A 79 3.90 -11.11 -1.41
N VAL A 80 3.68 -10.99 -0.11
CA VAL A 80 3.02 -11.99 0.72
C VAL A 80 1.81 -11.33 1.35
N ASN A 81 0.65 -11.94 1.18
CA ASN A 81 -0.50 -11.70 2.03
C ASN A 81 -0.62 -12.91 2.94
N ASP A 82 0.03 -12.86 4.09
CA ASP A 82 -0.09 -13.92 5.09
C ASP A 82 -1.22 -13.56 6.05
N LYS A 83 -1.93 -14.58 6.55
CA LYS A 83 -3.14 -14.40 7.35
C LYS A 83 -4.24 -13.68 6.53
N VAL A 84 -5.28 -13.20 7.21
CA VAL A 84 -6.45 -12.61 6.53
C VAL A 84 -6.19 -11.15 6.09
N TRP A 85 -5.24 -10.47 6.75
CA TRP A 85 -5.12 -9.01 6.69
C TRP A 85 -3.70 -8.48 6.50
N HIS A 86 -2.64 -9.29 6.54
CA HIS A 86 -1.28 -8.78 6.66
C HIS A 86 -0.55 -8.80 5.32
N LEU A 87 -0.12 -7.62 4.89
CA LEU A 87 0.77 -7.41 3.75
C LEU A 87 2.22 -7.45 4.22
N HIS A 88 3.05 -8.22 3.52
CA HIS A 88 4.50 -8.06 3.49
C HIS A 88 4.96 -7.93 2.04
N MET A 89 5.40 -6.72 1.65
CA MET A 89 5.90 -6.44 0.31
C MET A 89 7.34 -5.93 0.35
N VAL A 90 8.17 -6.42 -0.56
CA VAL A 90 9.51 -5.88 -0.82
C VAL A 90 9.57 -5.38 -2.25
N ALA A 91 9.92 -4.12 -2.43
CA ALA A 91 10.13 -3.51 -3.75
C ALA A 91 11.53 -2.90 -3.83
N ARG A 92 12.13 -2.89 -5.02
CA ARG A 92 13.51 -2.50 -5.24
C ARG A 92 13.62 -1.41 -6.31
N LYS A 93 14.49 -0.44 -6.05
CA LYS A 93 14.93 0.51 -7.06
C LYS A 93 15.97 -0.17 -7.98
N PRO A 94 15.82 -0.08 -9.32
CA PRO A 94 16.85 -0.56 -10.25
C PRO A 94 18.24 0.00 -9.93
N ARG A 95 19.29 -0.72 -10.34
CA ARG A 95 20.68 -0.27 -10.21
C ARG A 95 21.03 0.77 -11.25
#